data_AF-A0A6B3B0C8-F1
#
_entry.id   AF-A0A6B3B0C8-F1
#
_cell.length_a   1.000
_cell.length_b   1.000
_cell.length_c   1.000
_cell.angle_alpha   90.00
_cell.angle_beta   90.00
_cell.angle_gamma   90.00
#
_symmetry.space_group_name_H-M   'P 1'
#
loop_
_entity.id
_entity.type
_entity.pdbx_description
1 polymer ?
#
loop_
_entity_poly.entity_id
_entity_poly.type
_entity_poly.pdbx_seq_one_letter_code
_entity_poly.pdbx_strand_id
1 'polypeptide(L)'
;MEHRTRKYRRGVGLLLAAGVLLTGCSGTDGGTGRATSDQRRAGAPAPAYTGGGTDGAKNDDGGADRLKETAPPDYLSTFALDVDTASYGYARRTLADGRLPGPESVRPEEFVNSFRQGYHRPEGNGFSVSVDGARAAGEEDGWSLVRVGLATKAAPTTGERPPAALTFVVDVSGSMNSPDRLGLVRTSLGILTDELRDDDSISLVTFSDEAETVLPMTRLGGHRSRIRDAVDSLEPAASTNVGAGIERGYEEAVEGRRKGVSNRVVLLSDALANTGDTEADDILERIDSARRAYGITLFGVGVGSDYGDAFMEQLTNKGDGHTTYIADEEQARKVFVDQLPAHIELTARDAKAQVAFDRKTVERFKLIGYEDREVADDDFRDDTVDGGEVGPGHTVTALYAVRLRDGASGHVATATVRWLDPKTREPHEKTGSVTTGAITGKLWDGRSTRLQVTAVAAYFAENLRGTGLPGAPGLGELADRAEKLATTTEDASVTKLADAITRADRLKGGAGDGGGDTGEGEMD
;
A
#
# COMPACT_ATOMS: atom_id res chain seq x y z
N MET A 1 35.97 59.83 -16.26
CA MET A 1 34.77 60.02 -17.07
C MET A 1 33.63 59.31 -16.35
N GLU A 2 33.13 59.86 -15.23
CA GLU A 2 32.06 60.87 -15.13
C GLU A 2 30.69 60.30 -15.55
N HIS A 3 29.84 59.95 -14.57
CA HIS A 3 28.66 60.71 -14.08
C HIS A 3 27.35 60.19 -14.73
N ARG A 4 26.18 60.00 -14.10
CA ARG A 4 25.48 60.53 -12.91
C ARG A 4 24.31 59.56 -12.59
N THR A 5 24.11 59.07 -11.37
CA THR A 5 23.14 59.56 -10.35
C THR A 5 21.76 60.06 -10.81
N ARG A 6 20.68 59.46 -10.25
CA ARG A 6 19.58 60.21 -9.60
C ARG A 6 18.76 59.34 -8.63
N LYS A 7 18.81 59.75 -7.36
CA LYS A 7 17.85 59.44 -6.29
C LYS A 7 16.61 60.34 -6.44
N TYR A 8 15.44 59.86 -6.05
CA TYR A 8 14.37 60.70 -5.51
C TYR A 8 13.87 60.12 -4.19
N ARG A 9 13.63 61.02 -3.24
CA ARG A 9 13.29 60.82 -1.82
C ARG A 9 12.12 61.78 -1.54
N ARG A 10 11.34 61.44 -0.49
CA ARG A 10 10.26 62.21 0.19
C ARG A 10 8.84 61.87 -0.30
N GLY A 11 7.86 61.60 0.54
CA GLY A 11 7.82 61.54 2.00
C GLY A 11 6.40 61.74 2.55
N VAL A 12 6.16 61.13 3.72
CA VAL A 12 5.31 61.54 4.85
C VAL A 12 3.78 61.59 4.68
N GLY A 13 3.09 60.90 5.60
CA GLY A 13 1.67 61.06 5.92
C GLY A 13 1.27 60.23 7.14
N LEU A 14 1.65 60.72 8.32
CA LEU A 14 1.34 60.20 9.66
C LEU A 14 -0.03 60.74 10.08
N LEU A 15 -0.94 59.91 10.62
CA LEU A 15 -2.02 60.38 11.51
C LEU A 15 -2.43 59.30 12.51
N LEU A 16 -2.40 59.73 13.77
CA LEU A 16 -2.64 59.07 15.04
C LEU A 16 -4.12 59.19 15.49
N ALA A 17 -4.41 58.44 16.56
CA ALA A 17 -5.42 58.62 17.61
C ALA A 17 -6.64 57.68 17.51
N ALA A 18 -6.75 56.66 18.38
CA ALA A 18 -7.23 56.68 19.79
C ALA A 18 -8.76 56.80 19.88
N GLY A 19 -9.51 55.99 20.63
CA GLY A 19 -9.26 54.91 21.59
C GLY A 19 -10.61 54.53 22.27
N VAL A 20 -10.56 53.72 23.35
CA VAL A 20 -11.50 53.73 24.52
C VAL A 20 -12.90 53.07 24.27
N LEU A 21 -13.47 52.13 25.04
CA LEU A 21 -13.31 51.63 26.43
C LEU A 21 -14.22 50.36 26.70
N LEU A 22 -13.90 49.60 27.77
CA LEU A 22 -14.76 48.85 28.75
C LEU A 22 -15.54 47.60 28.25
N THR A 23 -15.70 46.47 28.96
CA THR A 23 -15.72 46.05 30.39
C THR A 23 -15.20 44.59 30.49
N GLY A 24 -14.74 43.95 31.58
CA GLY A 24 -14.91 44.13 33.03
C GLY A 24 -15.79 43.01 33.65
N CYS A 25 -15.25 42.28 34.65
CA CYS A 25 -15.83 41.29 35.61
C CYS A 25 -15.35 39.83 35.40
N SER A 26 -14.46 39.19 36.19
CA SER A 26 -14.35 38.91 37.65
C SER A 26 -15.24 37.76 38.17
N GLY A 27 -14.62 36.74 38.79
CA GLY A 27 -15.33 35.77 39.64
C GLY A 27 -14.56 34.47 39.94
N THR A 28 -13.81 34.46 41.04
CA THR A 28 -13.33 33.27 41.78
C THR A 28 -14.39 32.79 42.77
N ASP A 29 -14.66 31.48 42.88
CA ASP A 29 -14.44 30.72 44.13
C ASP A 29 -14.79 29.22 44.01
N GLY A 30 -14.12 28.42 44.84
CA GLY A 30 -14.04 26.97 44.76
C GLY A 30 -15.23 26.14 45.26
N GLY A 31 -15.16 24.84 44.97
CA GLY A 31 -16.05 23.80 45.47
C GLY A 31 -15.45 22.42 45.27
N THR A 32 -15.02 21.82 46.37
CA THR A 32 -14.54 20.43 46.48
C THR A 32 -15.61 19.42 46.03
N GLY A 33 -15.25 18.53 45.10
CA GLY A 33 -16.06 17.38 44.70
C GLY A 33 -15.18 16.19 44.38
N ARG A 34 -15.10 15.24 45.31
CA ARG A 34 -14.44 13.95 45.18
C ARG A 34 -15.36 13.06 44.32
N ALA A 35 -14.94 12.70 43.11
CA ALA A 35 -15.64 11.74 42.27
C ALA A 35 -14.65 10.72 41.71
N THR A 36 -15.03 9.47 41.89
CA THR A 36 -14.30 8.23 41.63
C THR A 36 -14.05 8.03 40.13
N SER A 37 -12.84 7.58 39.80
CA SER A 37 -12.44 7.17 38.46
C SER A 37 -13.11 5.85 38.07
N ASP A 38 -13.98 5.90 37.07
CA ASP A 38 -14.37 4.71 36.31
C ASP A 38 -14.57 5.15 34.84
N GLN A 39 -13.47 5.13 34.07
CA GLN A 39 -13.50 5.37 32.62
C GLN A 39 -13.33 4.05 31.88
N ARG A 40 -14.48 3.46 31.52
CA ARG A 40 -14.58 2.53 30.39
C ARG A 40 -14.37 3.35 29.11
N ARG A 41 -13.23 3.17 28.44
CA ARG A 41 -13.03 3.64 27.05
C ARG A 41 -13.86 2.73 26.12
N ALA A 42 -15.03 3.20 25.72
CA ALA A 42 -15.70 2.70 24.53
C ALA A 42 -15.02 3.35 23.31
N GLY A 43 -14.38 2.55 22.46
CA GLY A 43 -13.87 3.00 21.17
C GLY A 43 -15.05 3.42 20.29
N ALA A 44 -14.98 4.63 19.75
CA ALA A 44 -15.93 5.10 18.74
C ALA A 44 -15.64 4.37 17.41
N PRO A 45 -16.68 3.98 16.65
CA PRO A 45 -16.50 3.33 15.36
C PRO A 45 -15.94 4.32 14.33
N ALA A 46 -15.05 3.83 13.45
CA ALA A 46 -14.55 4.55 12.29
C ALA A 46 -15.72 4.90 11.34
N PRO A 47 -15.70 6.08 10.69
CA PRO A 47 -16.73 6.46 9.74
C PRO A 47 -16.65 5.60 8.47
N ALA A 48 -17.83 5.21 7.96
CA ALA A 48 -17.98 4.49 6.71
C ALA A 48 -17.63 5.39 5.51
N TYR A 49 -16.88 4.84 4.56
CA TYR A 49 -16.48 5.49 3.31
C TYR A 49 -17.68 5.66 2.36
N THR A 50 -17.86 6.88 1.85
CA THR A 50 -18.67 7.20 0.67
C THR A 50 -17.70 7.53 -0.46
N GLY A 51 -17.73 6.73 -1.54
CA GLY A 51 -16.90 6.93 -2.72
C GLY A 51 -17.04 8.33 -3.30
N GLY A 52 -15.90 8.95 -3.60
CA GLY A 52 -15.80 10.23 -4.29
C GLY A 52 -16.29 10.12 -5.73
N GLY A 53 -17.57 10.39 -5.94
CA GLY A 53 -18.14 10.64 -7.25
C GLY A 53 -17.92 12.09 -7.66
N THR A 54 -17.43 12.29 -8.88
CA THR A 54 -17.27 13.58 -9.56
C THR A 54 -18.57 14.39 -9.57
N ASP A 55 -18.52 15.63 -9.09
CA ASP A 55 -19.62 16.60 -9.16
C ASP A 55 -19.77 17.17 -10.59
N GLY A 56 -20.99 17.07 -11.13
CA GLY A 56 -21.34 17.58 -12.45
C GLY A 56 -22.84 17.55 -12.76
N ALA A 57 -23.55 18.56 -12.25
CA ALA A 57 -24.86 19.10 -12.69
C ALA A 57 -26.18 18.38 -12.29
N LYS A 58 -26.97 19.07 -11.44
CA LYS A 58 -28.40 18.85 -11.19
C LYS A 58 -29.28 19.49 -12.28
N ASN A 59 -30.31 18.79 -12.74
CA ASN A 59 -31.73 19.09 -12.46
C ASN A 59 -32.70 18.16 -13.23
N ASP A 60 -33.81 17.87 -12.55
CA ASP A 60 -34.95 16.99 -12.87
C ASP A 60 -35.57 17.12 -14.27
N ASP A 61 -36.07 16.00 -14.82
CA ASP A 61 -37.52 15.82 -15.03
C ASP A 61 -37.88 14.36 -15.44
N GLY A 62 -39.08 13.94 -15.04
CA GLY A 62 -39.49 12.54 -14.95
C GLY A 62 -39.85 11.78 -16.24
N GLY A 63 -39.92 10.46 -16.07
CA GLY A 63 -40.84 9.55 -16.77
C GLY A 63 -40.65 9.33 -18.27
N ALA A 64 -39.89 8.30 -18.63
CA ALA A 64 -40.31 7.29 -19.61
C ALA A 64 -39.26 6.17 -19.69
N ASP A 65 -39.72 4.95 -19.39
CA ASP A 65 -39.08 3.69 -19.71
C ASP A 65 -38.64 3.68 -21.20
N ARG A 66 -37.34 3.83 -21.42
CA ARG A 66 -36.67 3.49 -22.67
C ARG A 66 -35.56 2.54 -22.30
N LEU A 67 -35.81 1.25 -22.54
CA LEU A 67 -34.84 0.18 -22.65
C LEU A 67 -33.58 0.69 -23.38
N LYS A 68 -32.58 1.12 -22.60
CA LYS A 68 -31.22 1.24 -23.09
C LYS A 68 -30.72 -0.18 -23.25
N GLU A 69 -30.53 -0.55 -24.51
CA GLU A 69 -29.78 -1.69 -24.99
C GLU A 69 -28.67 -2.05 -23.99
N THR A 70 -28.87 -3.15 -23.26
CA THR A 70 -27.93 -3.64 -22.27
C THR A 70 -26.67 -4.03 -23.02
N ALA A 71 -25.62 -3.19 -22.90
CA ALA A 71 -24.28 -3.57 -23.33
C ALA A 71 -23.98 -4.97 -22.77
N PRO A 72 -23.44 -5.90 -23.59
CA PRO A 72 -23.06 -7.21 -23.09
C PRO A 72 -22.13 -7.04 -21.88
N PRO A 73 -22.16 -7.96 -20.90
CA PRO A 73 -21.24 -7.89 -19.77
C PRO A 73 -19.82 -7.73 -20.32
N ASP A 74 -19.06 -6.79 -19.75
CA ASP A 74 -17.69 -6.61 -20.17
C ASP A 74 -16.90 -7.89 -19.82
N TYR A 75 -16.12 -8.38 -20.78
CA TYR A 75 -15.24 -9.54 -20.60
C TYR A 75 -13.78 -9.10 -20.44
N LEU A 76 -13.60 -7.82 -20.11
CA LEU A 76 -12.35 -7.21 -19.74
C LEU A 76 -12.28 -7.06 -18.22
N SER A 77 -11.06 -6.93 -17.72
CA SER A 77 -10.75 -6.69 -16.32
C SER A 77 -9.41 -5.99 -16.30
N THR A 78 -9.41 -4.71 -15.94
CA THR A 78 -8.21 -3.86 -15.94
C THR A 78 -7.87 -3.40 -14.54
N PHE A 79 -6.58 -3.46 -14.18
CA PHE A 79 -6.09 -3.11 -12.85
C PHE A 79 -4.65 -2.58 -12.87
N ALA A 80 -4.32 -1.76 -11.88
CA ALA A 80 -2.97 -1.26 -11.61
C ALA A 80 -2.06 -2.35 -11.00
N LEU A 81 -0.75 -2.25 -11.20
CA LEU A 81 0.22 -3.28 -10.80
C LEU A 81 1.01 -2.96 -9.52
N ASP A 82 0.68 -1.88 -8.83
CA ASP A 82 1.29 -1.41 -7.59
C ASP A 82 0.79 -2.18 -6.35
N VAL A 83 0.97 -3.49 -6.33
CA VAL A 83 0.38 -4.33 -5.27
C VAL A 83 1.24 -4.39 -4.00
N ASP A 84 0.61 -4.07 -2.88
CA ASP A 84 1.15 -4.15 -1.54
C ASP A 84 1.17 -5.57 -0.94
N THR A 85 1.81 -5.71 0.23
CA THR A 85 1.79 -6.97 1.02
C THR A 85 1.49 -6.75 2.50
N ALA A 86 1.02 -5.56 2.84
CA ALA A 86 0.96 -5.11 4.22
C ALA A 86 -0.26 -5.65 4.97
N SER A 87 -1.41 -5.78 4.31
CA SER A 87 -2.63 -6.38 4.84
C SER A 87 -2.39 -7.81 5.37
N TYR A 88 -1.58 -8.62 4.68
CA TYR A 88 -1.22 -9.95 5.16
C TYR A 88 -0.36 -9.92 6.43
N GLY A 89 0.62 -9.01 6.48
CA GLY A 89 1.45 -8.80 7.65
C GLY A 89 0.64 -8.36 8.87
N TYR A 90 -0.27 -7.40 8.66
CA TYR A 90 -1.22 -6.94 9.67
C TYR A 90 -2.07 -8.09 10.19
N ALA A 91 -2.75 -8.83 9.30
CA ALA A 91 -3.58 -9.97 9.68
C ALA A 91 -2.81 -11.01 10.51
N ARG A 92 -1.58 -11.35 10.11
CA ARG A 92 -0.72 -12.27 10.86
C ARG A 92 -0.42 -11.78 12.27
N ARG A 93 -0.13 -10.50 12.44
CA ARG A 93 0.11 -9.91 13.76
C ARG A 93 -1.15 -9.91 14.62
N THR A 94 -2.29 -9.46 14.08
CA THR A 94 -3.56 -9.45 14.83
C THR A 94 -3.91 -10.84 15.33
N LEU A 95 -3.70 -11.87 14.49
CA LEU A 95 -3.89 -13.27 14.86
C LEU A 95 -2.87 -13.75 15.90
N ALA A 96 -1.64 -13.23 15.88
CA ALA A 96 -0.64 -13.51 16.91
C ALA A 96 -1.00 -12.89 18.27
N ASP A 97 -1.67 -11.74 18.26
CA ASP A 97 -2.21 -11.10 19.46
C ASP A 97 -3.50 -11.75 19.97
N GLY A 98 -3.95 -12.85 19.36
CA GLY A 98 -5.16 -13.56 19.75
C GLY A 98 -6.46 -12.87 19.34
N ARG A 99 -6.43 -12.02 18.30
CA ARG A 99 -7.60 -11.33 17.76
C ARG A 99 -7.81 -11.66 16.28
N LEU A 100 -9.05 -11.56 15.80
CA LEU A 100 -9.32 -11.61 14.37
C LEU A 100 -9.14 -10.21 13.75
N PRO A 101 -8.51 -10.08 12.57
CA PRO A 101 -8.51 -8.83 11.84
C PRO A 101 -9.92 -8.46 11.38
N GLY A 102 -10.22 -7.17 11.29
CA GLY A 102 -11.47 -6.68 10.72
C GLY A 102 -11.55 -7.02 9.23
N PRO A 103 -12.70 -7.46 8.68
CA PRO A 103 -12.87 -7.80 7.27
C PRO A 103 -12.38 -6.72 6.28
N GLU A 104 -12.57 -5.45 6.62
CA GLU A 104 -12.16 -4.27 5.86
C GLU A 104 -10.64 -4.10 5.77
N SER A 105 -9.89 -4.64 6.72
CA SER A 105 -8.42 -4.61 6.71
C SER A 105 -7.79 -5.72 5.86
N VAL A 106 -8.60 -6.66 5.35
CA VAL A 106 -8.14 -7.85 4.63
C VAL A 106 -8.29 -7.64 3.12
N ARG A 107 -7.15 -7.54 2.44
CA ARG A 107 -7.02 -7.33 0.99
C ARG A 107 -6.51 -8.60 0.33
N PRO A 108 -7.37 -9.41 -0.34
CA PRO A 108 -6.98 -10.72 -0.85
C PRO A 108 -5.80 -10.70 -1.82
N GLU A 109 -5.66 -9.65 -2.63
CA GLU A 109 -4.55 -9.46 -3.54
C GLU A 109 -3.20 -9.36 -2.80
N GLU A 110 -3.16 -8.70 -1.65
CA GLU A 110 -1.93 -8.55 -0.87
C GLU A 110 -1.53 -9.84 -0.17
N PHE A 111 -2.51 -10.67 0.21
CA PHE A 111 -2.27 -12.03 0.71
C PHE A 111 -1.65 -12.89 -0.39
N VAL A 112 -2.22 -12.87 -1.59
CA VAL A 112 -1.72 -13.65 -2.73
C VAL A 112 -0.31 -13.21 -3.14
N ASN A 113 -0.02 -11.91 -3.11
CA ASN A 113 1.27 -11.33 -3.49
C ASN A 113 2.35 -11.39 -2.39
N SER A 114 2.00 -11.84 -1.18
CA SER A 114 2.97 -12.05 -0.09
C SER A 114 3.88 -13.26 -0.27
N PHE A 115 3.66 -14.08 -1.30
CA PHE A 115 4.38 -15.34 -1.53
C PHE A 115 5.13 -15.34 -2.85
N ARG A 116 6.37 -15.85 -2.82
CA ARG A 116 7.17 -16.05 -4.04
C ARG A 116 6.55 -17.15 -4.90
N GLN A 117 6.17 -16.80 -6.13
CA GLN A 117 5.54 -17.73 -7.07
C GLN A 117 6.51 -18.37 -8.06
N GLY A 118 7.73 -17.83 -8.19
CA GLY A 118 8.76 -18.38 -9.07
C GLY A 118 8.47 -18.21 -10.56
N TYR A 119 7.77 -17.14 -10.94
CA TYR A 119 7.52 -16.83 -12.34
C TYR A 119 8.84 -16.69 -13.13
N HIS A 120 8.81 -17.11 -14.40
CA HIS A 120 9.90 -16.82 -15.33
C HIS A 120 10.13 -15.31 -15.37
N ARG A 121 11.38 -14.86 -15.39
CA ARG A 121 11.73 -13.45 -15.45
C ARG A 121 12.28 -13.11 -16.84
N PRO A 122 11.96 -11.94 -17.41
CA PRO A 122 12.50 -11.54 -18.71
C PRO A 122 14.00 -11.24 -18.61
N GLU A 123 14.73 -11.43 -19.72
CA GLU A 123 16.15 -11.08 -19.83
C GLU A 123 16.38 -9.56 -19.95
N GLY A 124 15.43 -8.86 -20.60
CA GLY A 124 15.44 -7.42 -20.85
C GLY A 124 14.55 -6.62 -19.90
N ASN A 125 14.41 -5.33 -20.18
CA ASN A 125 13.50 -4.44 -19.44
C ASN A 125 12.03 -4.79 -19.75
N GLY A 126 11.16 -4.60 -18.74
CA GLY A 126 9.73 -4.88 -18.85
C GLY A 126 9.29 -6.14 -18.11
N PHE A 127 8.23 -6.76 -18.62
CA PHE A 127 7.53 -7.86 -17.95
C PHE A 127 7.54 -9.16 -18.73
N SER A 128 7.54 -10.27 -18.01
CA SER A 128 7.00 -11.55 -18.47
C SER A 128 5.55 -11.71 -18.03
N VAL A 129 4.75 -12.40 -18.83
CA VAL A 129 3.36 -12.79 -18.48
C VAL A 129 3.24 -14.30 -18.47
N SER A 130 2.82 -14.86 -17.34
CA SER A 130 2.50 -16.27 -17.15
C SER A 130 1.02 -16.40 -16.85
N VAL A 131 0.33 -17.37 -17.46
CA VAL A 131 -1.07 -17.64 -17.15
C VAL A 131 -1.25 -19.14 -16.95
N ASP A 132 -1.68 -19.55 -15.76
CA ASP A 132 -1.97 -20.93 -15.41
C ASP A 132 -3.28 -21.03 -14.61
N GLY A 133 -3.69 -22.25 -14.24
CA GLY A 133 -4.90 -22.42 -13.46
C GLY A 133 -5.20 -23.88 -13.12
N ALA A 134 -6.29 -24.08 -12.39
CA ALA A 134 -6.77 -25.40 -12.01
C ALA A 134 -8.24 -25.33 -11.57
N ARG A 135 -8.96 -26.44 -11.68
CA ARG A 135 -10.33 -26.59 -11.21
C ARG A 135 -10.34 -26.45 -9.68
N ALA A 136 -11.19 -25.55 -9.18
CA ALA A 136 -11.41 -25.39 -7.74
C ALA A 136 -12.00 -26.68 -7.14
N ALA A 137 -11.89 -26.86 -5.81
CA ALA A 137 -12.55 -27.98 -5.16
C ALA A 137 -14.08 -27.88 -5.27
N GLY A 138 -14.78 -29.02 -5.16
CA GLY A 138 -16.22 -29.11 -5.41
C GLY A 138 -16.48 -29.35 -6.88
N GLU A 139 -16.51 -30.62 -7.30
CA GLU A 139 -16.70 -31.00 -8.71
C GLU A 139 -18.06 -30.52 -9.28
N GLU A 140 -19.02 -30.18 -8.42
CA GLU A 140 -20.39 -29.79 -8.81
C GLU A 140 -20.54 -28.31 -9.23
N ASP A 141 -19.64 -27.41 -8.79
CA ASP A 141 -19.86 -25.97 -8.97
C ASP A 141 -19.33 -25.40 -10.30
N GLY A 142 -18.46 -26.15 -11.00
CA GLY A 142 -17.95 -25.78 -12.34
C GLY A 142 -16.92 -24.65 -12.38
N TRP A 143 -16.31 -24.29 -11.24
CA TRP A 143 -15.33 -23.19 -11.15
C TRP A 143 -13.88 -23.66 -11.31
N SER A 144 -13.07 -22.80 -11.91
CA SER A 144 -11.61 -22.91 -11.99
C SER A 144 -10.96 -21.65 -11.46
N LEU A 145 -9.82 -21.78 -10.80
CA LEU A 145 -8.94 -20.68 -10.53
C LEU A 145 -8.04 -20.43 -11.74
N VAL A 146 -7.95 -19.19 -12.19
CA VAL A 146 -7.02 -18.76 -13.24
C VAL A 146 -6.10 -17.71 -12.63
N ARG A 147 -4.79 -17.95 -12.71
CA ARG A 147 -3.78 -17.09 -12.15
C ARG A 147 -2.97 -16.43 -13.27
N VAL A 148 -2.89 -15.12 -13.20
CA VAL A 148 -2.03 -14.29 -14.06
C VAL A 148 -0.85 -13.86 -13.23
N GLY A 149 0.34 -14.29 -13.62
CA GLY A 149 1.61 -13.95 -12.99
C GLY A 149 2.43 -13.00 -13.87
N LEU A 150 2.82 -11.87 -13.32
CA LEU A 150 3.69 -10.88 -13.94
C LEU A 150 5.00 -10.83 -13.17
N ALA A 151 6.11 -10.67 -13.88
CA ALA A 151 7.42 -10.52 -13.24
C ALA A 151 8.33 -9.60 -14.04
N THR A 152 9.06 -8.74 -13.33
CA THR A 152 10.14 -7.95 -13.91
C THR A 152 11.48 -8.68 -13.79
N LYS A 153 12.45 -8.20 -14.57
CA LYS A 153 13.84 -8.64 -14.45
C LYS A 153 14.32 -8.50 -13.00
N ALA A 154 15.08 -9.47 -12.50
CA ALA A 154 15.64 -9.39 -11.15
C ALA A 154 16.57 -8.17 -11.01
N ALA A 155 16.59 -7.57 -9.82
CA ALA A 155 17.58 -6.55 -9.50
C ALA A 155 18.99 -7.15 -9.63
N PRO A 156 19.98 -6.42 -10.17
CA PRO A 156 21.37 -6.88 -10.20
C PRO A 156 21.84 -7.23 -8.79
N THR A 157 22.44 -8.41 -8.62
CA THR A 157 22.76 -8.95 -7.28
C THR A 157 23.92 -8.27 -6.57
N THR A 158 24.55 -7.24 -7.13
CA THR A 158 25.46 -6.28 -6.44
C THR A 158 26.04 -5.28 -7.45
N GLY A 159 26.38 -4.06 -7.00
CA GLY A 159 27.33 -3.16 -7.70
C GLY A 159 26.80 -2.20 -8.76
N GLU A 160 25.63 -2.42 -9.36
CA GLU A 160 25.21 -1.64 -10.54
C GLU A 160 24.17 -0.53 -10.29
N ARG A 161 23.58 -0.42 -9.09
CA ARG A 161 22.67 0.70 -8.83
C ARG A 161 23.40 2.04 -8.71
N PRO A 162 22.84 3.15 -9.24
CA PRO A 162 23.28 4.50 -8.92
C PRO A 162 23.32 4.73 -7.40
N PRO A 163 24.16 5.66 -6.94
CA PRO A 163 24.10 6.12 -5.56
C PRO A 163 22.71 6.69 -5.26
N ALA A 164 22.31 6.65 -4.01
CA ALA A 164 21.05 7.19 -3.51
C ALA A 164 21.28 8.51 -2.77
N ALA A 165 20.32 9.43 -2.86
CA ALA A 165 20.17 10.59 -1.99
C ALA A 165 18.76 10.51 -1.40
N LEU A 166 18.67 10.09 -0.14
CA LEU A 166 17.42 9.80 0.56
C LEU A 166 17.14 10.89 1.59
N THR A 167 16.02 11.59 1.43
CA THR A 167 15.54 12.56 2.41
C THR A 167 14.42 11.94 3.21
N PHE A 168 14.69 11.60 4.47
CA PHE A 168 13.68 11.08 5.38
C PHE A 168 12.90 12.23 5.99
N VAL A 169 11.57 12.19 5.84
CA VAL A 169 10.62 13.10 6.45
C VAL A 169 9.86 12.31 7.50
N VAL A 170 10.19 12.52 8.76
CA VAL A 170 9.75 11.70 9.89
C VAL A 170 8.73 12.44 10.72
N ASP A 171 7.55 11.85 10.83
CA ASP A 171 6.53 12.26 11.78
C ASP A 171 7.04 11.96 13.19
N VAL A 172 7.09 13.00 14.02
CA VAL A 172 7.44 12.88 15.44
C VAL A 172 6.27 13.27 16.33
N SER A 173 5.04 13.27 15.82
CA SER A 173 3.84 13.62 16.59
C SER A 173 3.59 12.71 17.80
N GLY A 174 2.65 13.12 18.66
CA GLY A 174 2.37 12.42 19.91
C GLY A 174 1.85 10.99 19.71
N SER A 175 1.23 10.68 18.57
CA SER A 175 0.79 9.33 18.20
C SER A 175 1.97 8.40 17.90
N MET A 176 3.08 8.95 17.41
CA MET A 176 4.32 8.23 17.16
C MET A 176 5.06 7.83 18.46
N ASN A 177 4.62 8.31 19.64
CA ASN A 177 5.23 8.03 20.94
C ASN A 177 4.97 6.60 21.45
N SER A 178 5.47 5.59 20.73
CA SER A 178 5.48 4.22 21.17
C SER A 178 6.71 3.45 20.65
N PRO A 179 7.11 2.36 21.33
CA PRO A 179 8.21 1.51 20.88
C PRO A 179 7.96 0.89 19.50
N ASP A 180 6.70 0.60 19.16
CA ASP A 180 6.30 0.03 17.88
C ASP A 180 6.00 1.06 16.79
N ARG A 181 6.24 2.36 17.06
CA ARG A 181 6.16 3.48 16.08
C ARG A 181 7.48 4.21 15.95
N LEU A 182 7.70 5.35 16.64
CA LEU A 182 8.97 6.09 16.54
C LEU A 182 10.16 5.23 16.98
N GLY A 183 9.97 4.31 17.94
CA GLY A 183 11.00 3.33 18.29
C GLY A 183 11.36 2.42 17.10
N LEU A 184 10.36 1.91 16.38
CA LEU A 184 10.55 1.12 15.16
C LEU A 184 11.24 1.94 14.06
N VAL A 185 10.87 3.22 13.86
CA VAL A 185 11.52 4.12 12.90
C VAL A 185 13.01 4.27 13.21
N ARG A 186 13.37 4.54 14.47
CA ARG A 186 14.78 4.67 14.87
C ARG A 186 15.58 3.41 14.58
N THR A 187 15.06 2.25 14.99
CA THR A 187 15.67 0.94 14.70
C THR A 187 15.85 0.73 13.20
N SER A 188 14.81 1.06 12.41
CA SER A 188 14.80 0.91 10.96
C SER A 188 15.85 1.77 10.26
N LEU A 189 15.92 3.05 10.61
CA LEU A 189 16.90 4.00 10.05
C LEU A 189 18.33 3.65 10.49
N GLY A 190 18.50 3.13 11.71
CA GLY A 190 19.76 2.57 12.18
C GLY A 190 20.25 1.41 11.31
N ILE A 191 19.38 0.40 11.10
CA ILE A 191 19.68 -0.76 10.23
C ILE A 191 19.99 -0.29 8.80
N LEU A 192 19.17 0.61 8.24
CA LEU A 192 19.39 1.14 6.89
C LEU A 192 20.76 1.83 6.76
N THR A 193 21.18 2.61 7.76
CA THR A 193 22.47 3.32 7.77
C THR A 193 23.66 2.36 7.64
N ASP A 194 23.54 1.15 8.19
CA ASP A 194 24.57 0.11 8.10
C ASP A 194 24.58 -0.61 6.74
N GLU A 195 23.43 -0.70 6.06
CA GLU A 195 23.27 -1.40 4.78
C GLU A 195 23.54 -0.50 3.55
N LEU A 196 23.43 0.82 3.71
CA LEU A 196 23.74 1.78 2.64
C LEU A 196 25.23 1.88 2.33
N ARG A 197 25.55 2.20 1.08
CA ARG A 197 26.92 2.37 0.56
C ARG A 197 27.50 3.71 0.98
N ASP A 198 28.83 3.79 1.01
CA ASP A 198 29.53 5.03 1.39
C ASP A 198 29.23 6.23 0.48
N ASP A 199 28.86 5.98 -0.78
CA ASP A 199 28.52 7.00 -1.77
C ASP A 199 27.04 7.43 -1.74
N ASP A 200 26.19 6.73 -0.99
CA ASP A 200 24.83 7.13 -0.69
C ASP A 200 24.82 8.37 0.23
N SER A 201 23.68 9.04 0.35
CA SER A 201 23.50 10.19 1.25
C SER A 201 22.13 10.17 1.90
N ILE A 202 22.07 10.63 3.14
CA ILE A 202 20.86 10.76 3.93
C ILE A 202 20.72 12.20 4.42
N SER A 203 19.51 12.75 4.34
CA SER A 203 19.06 13.85 5.19
C SER A 203 17.88 13.41 6.07
N LEU A 204 17.70 14.08 7.21
CA LEU A 204 16.64 13.82 8.17
C LEU A 204 15.91 15.13 8.48
N VAL A 205 14.63 15.15 8.12
CA VAL A 205 13.66 16.19 8.44
C VAL A 205 12.63 15.59 9.38
N THR A 206 12.33 16.26 10.47
CA THR A 206 11.26 15.88 11.39
C THR A 206 10.10 16.85 11.26
N PHE A 207 8.88 16.40 11.50
CA PHE A 207 7.73 17.28 11.57
C PHE A 207 6.75 16.90 12.69
N SER A 208 6.18 17.94 13.29
CA SER A 208 5.07 17.91 14.24
C SER A 208 4.13 19.05 13.89
N ASP A 209 3.97 20.06 14.75
CA ASP A 209 3.44 21.38 14.41
C ASP A 209 4.29 22.15 13.38
N GLU A 210 5.62 22.10 13.52
CA GLU A 210 6.60 22.68 12.62
C GLU A 210 7.50 21.60 12.01
N ALA A 211 8.28 21.95 10.97
CA ALA A 211 9.25 21.05 10.36
C ALA A 211 10.69 21.55 10.54
N GLU A 212 11.60 20.65 10.93
CA GLU A 212 13.01 20.95 11.19
C GLU A 212 13.92 19.97 10.45
N THR A 213 15.08 20.45 9.97
CA THR A 213 16.14 19.57 9.46
C THR A 213 17.14 19.24 10.56
N VAL A 214 17.01 18.04 11.10
CA VAL A 214 17.90 17.46 12.12
C VAL A 214 19.25 17.09 11.52
N LEU A 215 19.25 16.61 10.27
CA LEU A 215 20.47 16.25 9.55
C LEU A 215 20.38 16.76 8.10
N PRO A 216 21.19 17.76 7.71
CA PRO A 216 21.33 18.13 6.31
C PRO A 216 21.92 17.00 5.48
N MET A 217 21.67 16.97 4.17
CA MET A 217 22.12 15.92 3.26
C MET A 217 23.60 15.55 3.47
N THR A 218 23.84 14.36 4.01
CA THR A 218 25.15 13.90 4.49
C THR A 218 25.49 12.57 3.85
N ARG A 219 26.71 12.46 3.28
CA ARG A 219 27.22 11.19 2.73
C ARG A 219 27.48 10.18 3.83
N LEU A 220 27.26 8.90 3.56
CA LEU A 220 27.48 7.83 4.54
C LEU A 220 28.97 7.67 4.87
N GLY A 221 29.84 7.74 3.85
CA GLY A 221 31.29 7.57 3.99
C GLY A 221 31.87 8.53 5.03
N GLY A 222 32.36 7.98 6.15
CA GLY A 222 32.95 8.75 7.25
C GLY A 222 31.96 9.45 8.18
N HIS A 223 30.65 9.34 7.96
CA HIS A 223 29.63 10.05 8.77
C HIS A 223 28.53 9.16 9.36
N ARG A 224 28.62 7.82 9.27
CA ARG A 224 27.64 6.91 9.87
C ARG A 224 27.36 7.17 11.35
N SER A 225 28.38 7.54 12.15
CA SER A 225 28.17 7.92 13.55
C SER A 225 27.24 9.13 13.68
N ARG A 226 27.51 10.20 12.92
CA ARG A 226 26.69 11.42 12.93
C ARG A 226 25.24 11.15 12.51
N ILE A 227 25.05 10.25 11.55
CA ILE A 227 23.71 9.85 11.09
C ILE A 227 22.98 9.10 12.22
N ARG A 228 23.66 8.15 12.88
CA ARG A 228 23.08 7.44 14.04
C ARG A 228 22.74 8.39 15.17
N ASP A 229 23.63 9.32 15.51
CA ASP A 229 23.39 10.31 16.55
C ASP A 229 22.13 11.16 16.26
N ALA A 230 21.90 11.52 14.99
CA ALA A 230 20.71 12.26 14.56
C ALA A 230 19.41 11.42 14.59
N VAL A 231 19.51 10.12 14.32
CA VAL A 231 18.36 9.18 14.44
C VAL A 231 18.02 8.94 15.91
N ASP A 232 19.05 8.76 16.75
CA ASP A 232 18.88 8.53 18.19
C ASP A 232 18.31 9.76 18.90
N SER A 233 18.56 10.96 18.36
CA SER A 233 18.08 12.22 18.91
C SER A 233 16.63 12.56 18.60
N LEU A 234 15.85 11.68 17.94
CA LEU A 234 14.51 12.02 17.41
C LEU A 234 13.55 12.58 18.47
N GLU A 235 12.63 11.86 19.09
CA GLU A 235 11.78 12.37 20.22
C GLU A 235 10.39 12.85 19.79
N PRO A 236 9.34 12.41 20.49
CA PRO A 236 7.98 12.84 20.19
C PRO A 236 7.72 14.29 20.58
N ALA A 237 6.99 14.99 19.73
CA ALA A 237 6.43 16.32 19.91
C ALA A 237 4.89 16.27 19.76
N ALA A 238 4.22 17.41 19.93
CA ALA A 238 2.77 17.51 19.83
C ALA A 238 2.32 17.94 18.43
N SER A 239 1.11 17.56 18.04
CA SER A 239 0.50 17.89 16.73
C SER A 239 1.15 17.22 15.53
N THR A 240 0.51 17.36 14.37
CA THR A 240 0.91 16.78 13.09
C THR A 240 0.62 17.78 11.96
N ASN A 241 1.65 18.17 11.21
CA ASN A 241 1.59 19.11 10.09
C ASN A 241 2.40 18.54 8.92
N VAL A 242 1.72 17.69 8.15
CA VAL A 242 2.29 16.98 7.00
C VAL A 242 2.74 17.95 5.92
N GLY A 243 2.01 19.06 5.72
CA GLY A 243 2.35 20.07 4.72
C GLY A 243 3.72 20.69 4.97
N ALA A 244 3.98 21.13 6.21
CA ALA A 244 5.29 21.66 6.59
C ALA A 244 6.40 20.61 6.42
N GLY A 245 6.13 19.36 6.79
CA GLY A 245 7.07 18.24 6.65
C GLY A 245 7.44 17.99 5.18
N ILE A 246 6.45 17.87 4.30
CA ILE A 246 6.66 17.66 2.86
C ILE A 246 7.35 18.86 2.24
N GLU A 247 6.92 20.08 2.56
CA GLU A 247 7.55 21.30 2.04
C GLU A 247 9.04 21.33 2.35
N ARG A 248 9.40 21.19 3.64
CA ARG A 248 10.80 21.22 4.09
C ARG A 248 11.60 20.03 3.57
N GLY A 249 10.98 18.86 3.51
CA GLY A 249 11.58 17.64 2.96
C GLY A 249 11.96 17.78 1.50
N TYR A 250 11.08 18.33 0.66
CA TYR A 250 11.39 18.57 -0.75
C TYR A 250 12.41 19.69 -0.95
N GLU A 251 12.43 20.72 -0.09
CA GLU A 251 13.51 21.72 -0.11
C GLU A 251 14.86 21.08 0.13
N GLU A 252 14.96 20.28 1.20
CA GLU A 252 16.19 19.57 1.54
C GLU A 252 16.61 18.60 0.42
N ALA A 253 15.66 17.89 -0.17
CA ALA A 253 15.92 16.97 -1.28
C ALA A 253 16.43 17.72 -2.52
N VAL A 254 15.87 18.90 -2.83
CA VAL A 254 16.29 19.73 -3.97
C VAL A 254 17.66 20.37 -3.74
N GLU A 255 17.94 20.83 -2.52
CA GLU A 255 19.24 21.41 -2.14
C GLU A 255 20.34 20.34 -2.13
N GLY A 256 20.05 19.17 -1.55
CA GLY A 256 20.96 18.04 -1.42
C GLY A 256 21.10 17.17 -2.66
N ARG A 257 20.33 17.45 -3.73
CA ARG A 257 20.27 16.59 -4.91
C ARG A 257 21.63 16.43 -5.59
N ARG A 258 21.84 15.25 -6.18
CA ARG A 258 23.02 14.96 -6.98
C ARG A 258 22.61 14.47 -8.38
N LYS A 259 23.31 14.96 -9.40
CA LYS A 259 23.13 14.48 -10.79
C LYS A 259 23.66 13.05 -10.90
N GLY A 260 22.93 12.19 -11.62
CA GLY A 260 23.32 10.77 -11.80
C GLY A 260 23.16 9.92 -10.54
N VAL A 261 22.44 10.44 -9.54
CA VAL A 261 22.07 9.77 -8.28
C VAL A 261 20.56 9.68 -8.26
N SER A 262 20.00 8.63 -7.68
CA SER A 262 18.57 8.55 -7.45
C SER A 262 18.19 9.40 -6.24
N ASN A 263 17.38 10.44 -6.45
CA ASN A 263 16.97 11.37 -5.40
C ASN A 263 15.54 11.03 -4.98
N ARG A 264 15.30 10.82 -3.68
CA ARG A 264 14.02 10.34 -3.17
C ARG A 264 13.70 10.92 -1.81
N VAL A 265 12.44 11.31 -1.63
CA VAL A 265 11.86 11.63 -0.34
C VAL A 265 11.20 10.37 0.22
N VAL A 266 11.42 10.08 1.50
CA VAL A 266 10.80 8.95 2.22
C VAL A 266 9.99 9.51 3.39
N LEU A 267 8.66 9.45 3.30
CA LEU A 267 7.75 9.90 4.34
C LEU A 267 7.48 8.76 5.33
N LEU A 268 7.61 9.02 6.63
CA LEU A 268 7.39 8.07 7.72
C LEU A 268 6.34 8.63 8.68
N SER A 269 5.14 8.05 8.73
CA SER A 269 4.04 8.52 9.60
C SER A 269 3.10 7.38 9.99
N ASP A 270 2.41 7.49 11.12
CA ASP A 270 1.47 6.48 11.63
C ASP A 270 0.00 6.73 11.24
N ALA A 271 -0.34 7.95 10.82
CA ALA A 271 -1.55 8.34 10.10
C ALA A 271 -1.48 9.85 9.80
N LEU A 272 -1.80 10.26 8.58
CA LEU A 272 -1.92 11.65 8.12
C LEU A 272 -3.32 12.21 8.35
N ALA A 273 -4.07 11.67 9.32
CA ALA A 273 -5.42 12.10 9.63
C ALA A 273 -5.38 13.44 10.36
N ASN A 274 -5.26 14.57 9.64
CA ASN A 274 -5.63 15.94 10.07
C ASN A 274 -5.42 17.03 8.97
N THR A 275 -5.04 16.70 7.73
CA THR A 275 -4.83 17.70 6.67
C THR A 275 -6.17 18.13 6.03
N GLY A 276 -6.45 19.43 5.98
CA GLY A 276 -7.65 19.96 5.32
C GLY A 276 -7.54 19.93 3.79
N ASP A 277 -8.68 19.88 3.08
CA ASP A 277 -8.73 19.71 1.61
C ASP A 277 -7.85 20.71 0.83
N THR A 278 -7.83 21.99 1.25
CA THR A 278 -7.04 23.03 0.56
C THR A 278 -5.52 22.85 0.76
N GLU A 279 -5.09 22.23 1.86
CA GLU A 279 -3.67 21.96 2.10
C GLU A 279 -3.18 20.75 1.29
N ALA A 280 -4.08 19.81 0.97
CA ALA A 280 -3.75 18.63 0.18
C ALA A 280 -3.31 18.97 -1.25
N ASP A 281 -4.01 19.89 -1.93
CA ASP A 281 -3.71 20.26 -3.32
C ASP A 281 -2.32 20.91 -3.47
N ASP A 282 -1.95 21.81 -2.55
CA ASP A 282 -0.65 22.48 -2.56
C ASP A 282 0.50 21.47 -2.35
N ILE A 283 0.30 20.50 -1.45
CA ILE A 283 1.26 19.41 -1.19
C ILE A 283 1.43 18.55 -2.45
N LEU A 284 0.31 18.18 -3.10
CA LEU A 284 0.32 17.39 -4.33
C LEU A 284 1.00 18.13 -5.50
N GLU A 285 0.76 19.43 -5.65
CA GLU A 285 1.40 20.25 -6.69
C GLU A 285 2.92 20.36 -6.46
N ARG A 286 3.35 20.49 -5.20
CA ARG A 286 4.77 20.52 -4.81
C ARG A 286 5.47 19.21 -5.19
N ILE A 287 4.87 18.07 -4.84
CA ILE A 287 5.37 16.74 -5.16
C ILE A 287 5.51 16.58 -6.68
N ASP A 288 4.45 16.89 -7.44
CA ASP A 288 4.44 16.79 -8.90
C ASP A 288 5.49 17.71 -9.56
N SER A 289 5.61 18.93 -9.06
CA SER A 289 6.59 19.91 -9.54
C SER A 289 8.02 19.44 -9.33
N ALA A 290 8.36 18.95 -8.14
CA ALA A 290 9.69 18.44 -7.85
C ALA A 290 10.02 17.17 -8.64
N ARG A 291 9.03 16.29 -8.80
CA ARG A 291 9.14 15.10 -9.65
C ARG A 291 9.42 15.47 -11.11
N ARG A 292 8.63 16.36 -11.71
CA ARG A 292 8.80 16.77 -13.12
C ARG A 292 10.09 17.56 -13.35
N ALA A 293 10.42 18.48 -12.45
CA ALA A 293 11.57 19.35 -12.62
C ALA A 293 12.90 18.65 -12.29
N TYR A 294 12.90 17.76 -11.29
CA TYR A 294 14.12 17.27 -10.64
C TYR A 294 14.21 15.74 -10.57
N GLY A 295 13.17 15.01 -10.92
CA GLY A 295 13.12 13.55 -10.81
C GLY A 295 13.11 13.05 -9.37
N ILE A 296 12.66 13.87 -8.42
CA ILE A 296 12.55 13.48 -7.01
C ILE A 296 11.19 12.79 -6.82
N THR A 297 11.24 11.52 -6.47
CA THR A 297 10.04 10.68 -6.21
C THR A 297 9.74 10.58 -4.71
N LEU A 298 8.52 10.23 -4.34
CA LEU A 298 8.09 10.01 -2.95
C LEU A 298 7.94 8.51 -2.64
N PHE A 299 8.39 8.07 -1.47
CA PHE A 299 8.10 6.74 -0.93
C PHE A 299 7.44 6.88 0.43
N GLY A 300 6.21 6.36 0.56
CA GLY A 300 5.44 6.42 1.80
C GLY A 300 5.69 5.19 2.66
N VAL A 301 5.88 5.39 3.95
CA VAL A 301 5.99 4.32 4.93
C VAL A 301 5.05 4.59 6.09
N GLY A 302 3.93 3.87 6.11
CA GLY A 302 3.00 3.85 7.23
C GLY A 302 3.58 3.05 8.40
N VAL A 303 3.55 3.60 9.61
CA VAL A 303 4.17 2.98 10.79
C VAL A 303 3.12 2.62 11.83
N GLY A 304 3.13 1.37 12.29
CA GLY A 304 2.26 0.89 13.36
C GLY A 304 1.13 0.00 12.86
N SER A 305 0.00 0.02 13.57
CA SER A 305 -1.10 -0.93 13.40
C SER A 305 -2.31 -0.38 12.64
N ASP A 306 -2.32 0.90 12.32
CA ASP A 306 -3.46 1.57 11.71
C ASP A 306 -3.23 1.59 10.19
N TYR A 307 -4.03 0.80 9.47
CA TYR A 307 -3.86 0.57 8.02
C TYR A 307 -4.75 1.50 7.19
N GLY A 308 -4.24 1.90 6.02
CA GLY A 308 -5.05 2.50 4.96
C GLY A 308 -5.28 3.99 5.13
N ASP A 309 -4.24 4.78 4.88
CA ASP A 309 -4.39 6.23 4.76
C ASP A 309 -4.48 6.62 3.28
N ALA A 310 -5.71 6.88 2.82
CA ALA A 310 -5.99 7.32 1.46
C ALA A 310 -5.21 8.60 1.10
N PHE A 311 -4.85 9.43 2.07
CA PHE A 311 -4.03 10.61 1.81
C PHE A 311 -2.58 10.23 1.52
N MET A 312 -1.99 9.28 2.24
CA MET A 312 -0.61 8.83 1.98
C MET A 312 -0.48 8.22 0.58
N GLU A 313 -1.47 7.41 0.18
CA GLU A 313 -1.56 6.85 -1.17
C GLU A 313 -1.66 7.95 -2.24
N GLN A 314 -2.53 8.95 -2.03
CA GLN A 314 -2.62 10.11 -2.94
C GLN A 314 -1.28 10.84 -3.09
N LEU A 315 -0.56 11.06 -1.99
CA LEU A 315 0.76 11.69 -2.02
C LEU A 315 1.76 10.85 -2.83
N THR A 316 1.82 9.53 -2.59
CA THR A 316 2.77 8.66 -3.27
C THR A 316 2.47 8.50 -4.76
N ASN A 317 1.20 8.37 -5.14
CA ASN A 317 0.78 8.27 -6.54
C ASN A 317 1.16 9.55 -7.31
N LYS A 318 1.00 10.72 -6.68
CA LYS A 318 1.44 11.99 -7.28
C LYS A 318 2.97 12.10 -7.43
N GLY A 319 3.71 11.37 -6.60
CA GLY A 319 5.16 11.34 -6.53
C GLY A 319 5.86 10.28 -7.36
N ASP A 320 5.15 9.56 -8.24
CA ASP A 320 5.63 8.34 -8.93
C ASP A 320 6.30 7.37 -7.94
N GLY A 321 5.61 7.04 -6.86
CA GLY A 321 6.09 6.06 -5.91
C GLY A 321 4.96 5.39 -5.16
N HIS A 322 5.34 4.68 -4.10
CA HIS A 322 4.49 3.67 -3.48
C HIS A 322 4.48 3.83 -1.97
N THR A 323 3.37 3.41 -1.35
CA THR A 323 3.20 3.37 0.10
C THR A 323 3.34 1.93 0.59
N THR A 324 4.17 1.69 1.60
CA THR A 324 4.24 0.41 2.30
C THR A 324 3.98 0.62 3.78
N TYR A 325 3.61 -0.43 4.51
CA TYR A 325 3.42 -0.35 5.96
C TYR A 325 4.39 -1.25 6.71
N ILE A 326 4.87 -0.78 7.86
CA ILE A 326 5.70 -1.52 8.79
C ILE A 326 5.01 -1.55 10.15
N ALA A 327 4.87 -2.75 10.70
CA ALA A 327 4.35 -2.94 12.06
C ALA A 327 5.43 -3.51 13.00
N ASP A 328 6.43 -4.21 12.47
CA ASP A 328 7.49 -4.85 13.26
C ASP A 328 8.88 -4.76 12.60
N GLU A 329 9.90 -5.19 13.34
CA GLU A 329 11.30 -5.13 12.90
C GLU A 329 11.58 -6.02 11.68
N GLU A 330 10.88 -7.15 11.51
CA GLU A 330 11.05 -8.03 10.35
C GLU A 330 10.56 -7.32 9.07
N GLN A 331 9.39 -6.69 9.15
CA GLN A 331 8.83 -5.89 8.06
C GLN A 331 9.65 -4.64 7.78
N ALA A 332 10.10 -3.95 8.83
CA ALA A 332 11.01 -2.82 8.68
C ALA A 332 12.29 -3.23 7.94
N ARG A 333 12.92 -4.33 8.34
CA ARG A 333 14.11 -4.83 7.64
C ARG A 333 13.79 -5.16 6.18
N LYS A 334 12.69 -5.84 5.90
CA LYS A 334 12.24 -6.11 4.52
C LYS A 334 12.06 -4.80 3.72
N VAL A 335 11.39 -3.81 4.29
CA VAL A 335 11.10 -2.53 3.62
C VAL A 335 12.38 -1.73 3.40
N PHE A 336 13.19 -1.47 4.42
CA PHE A 336 14.33 -0.56 4.30
C PHE A 336 15.59 -1.23 3.75
N VAL A 337 15.81 -2.52 4.00
CA VAL A 337 17.02 -3.21 3.55
C VAL A 337 16.82 -3.90 2.22
N ASP A 338 15.70 -4.62 2.04
CA ASP A 338 15.49 -5.41 0.83
C ASP A 338 14.78 -4.59 -0.26
N GLN A 339 13.72 -3.85 0.09
CA GLN A 339 12.86 -3.18 -0.88
C GLN A 339 13.35 -1.77 -1.24
N LEU A 340 13.58 -0.89 -0.27
CA LEU A 340 13.91 0.51 -0.52
C LEU A 340 15.12 0.64 -1.47
N PRO A 341 16.23 -0.14 -1.33
CA PRO A 341 17.36 -0.10 -2.26
C PRO A 341 17.05 -0.71 -3.64
N ALA A 342 16.19 -1.73 -3.70
CA ALA A 342 15.80 -2.38 -4.95
C ALA A 342 14.82 -1.52 -5.78
N HIS A 343 13.95 -0.77 -5.11
CA HIS A 343 12.96 0.11 -5.72
C HIS A 343 13.53 1.48 -6.11
N ILE A 344 14.83 1.75 -5.85
CA ILE A 344 15.54 2.96 -6.30
C ILE A 344 15.53 3.08 -7.83
N GLU A 345 15.59 1.96 -8.53
CA GLU A 345 15.50 1.89 -9.98
C GLU A 345 14.09 1.52 -10.43
N LEU A 346 13.50 2.32 -11.30
CA LEU A 346 12.24 2.01 -11.96
C LEU A 346 12.51 1.06 -13.14
N THR A 347 11.74 -0.02 -13.24
CA THR A 347 11.71 -0.90 -14.42
C THR A 347 10.56 -0.55 -15.36
N ALA A 348 9.46 -0.07 -14.81
CA ALA A 348 8.27 0.30 -15.54
C ALA A 348 7.53 1.44 -14.83
N ARG A 349 6.95 2.35 -15.62
CA ARG A 349 6.04 3.41 -15.18
C ARG A 349 4.63 3.12 -15.65
N ASP A 350 3.64 3.62 -14.92
CA ASP A 350 2.22 3.58 -15.26
C ASP A 350 1.77 2.17 -15.69
N ALA A 351 2.20 1.14 -14.94
CA ALA A 351 2.11 -0.25 -15.37
C ALA A 351 0.74 -0.85 -15.05
N LYS A 352 -0.03 -1.20 -16.07
CA LYS A 352 -1.39 -1.77 -15.94
C LYS A 352 -1.48 -3.15 -16.53
N ALA A 353 -2.43 -3.96 -16.07
CA ALA A 353 -2.79 -5.19 -16.76
C ALA A 353 -4.28 -5.20 -17.12
N GLN A 354 -4.58 -5.79 -18.28
CA GLN A 354 -5.93 -6.10 -18.73
C GLN A 354 -6.04 -7.58 -19.09
N VAL A 355 -7.05 -8.24 -18.55
CA VAL A 355 -7.37 -9.63 -18.87
C VAL A 355 -8.65 -9.68 -19.70
N ALA A 356 -8.53 -10.14 -20.93
CA ALA A 356 -9.65 -10.34 -21.85
C ALA A 356 -10.07 -11.81 -21.87
N PHE A 357 -11.28 -12.10 -21.41
CA PHE A 357 -11.86 -13.45 -21.38
C PHE A 357 -12.62 -13.76 -22.68
N ASP A 358 -12.48 -14.99 -23.21
CA ASP A 358 -13.22 -15.41 -24.40
C ASP A 358 -14.68 -15.68 -24.06
N ARG A 359 -15.58 -14.87 -24.61
CA ARG A 359 -17.04 -14.97 -24.44
C ARG A 359 -17.60 -16.33 -24.84
N LYS A 360 -16.95 -17.05 -25.77
CA LYS A 360 -17.37 -18.38 -26.23
C LYS A 360 -17.07 -19.47 -25.22
N THR A 361 -16.06 -19.26 -24.38
CA THR A 361 -15.55 -20.27 -23.46
C THR A 361 -15.91 -19.96 -22.01
N VAL A 362 -15.92 -18.69 -21.64
CA VAL A 362 -16.18 -18.21 -20.28
C VAL A 362 -17.63 -17.79 -20.13
N GLU A 363 -18.29 -18.34 -19.12
CA GLU A 363 -19.63 -17.92 -18.73
C GLU A 363 -19.54 -16.68 -17.84
N ARG A 364 -18.72 -16.76 -16.78
CA ARG A 364 -18.53 -15.71 -15.77
C ARG A 364 -17.12 -15.77 -15.21
N PHE A 365 -16.64 -14.64 -14.71
CA PHE A 365 -15.40 -14.56 -13.94
C PHE A 365 -15.56 -13.55 -12.80
N LYS A 366 -14.65 -13.62 -11.83
CA LYS A 366 -14.49 -12.66 -10.75
C LYS A 366 -12.99 -12.53 -10.44
N LEU A 367 -12.47 -11.31 -10.48
CA LEU A 367 -11.15 -10.98 -9.93
C LEU A 367 -11.22 -11.05 -8.40
N ILE A 368 -10.25 -11.71 -7.77
CA ILE A 368 -10.17 -11.86 -6.32
C ILE A 368 -9.23 -10.79 -5.77
N GLY A 369 -9.77 -9.85 -5.00
CA GLY A 369 -9.05 -8.65 -4.57
C GLY A 369 -9.06 -7.55 -5.64
N TYR A 370 -8.12 -6.62 -5.53
CA TYR A 370 -7.88 -5.49 -6.45
C TYR A 370 -9.02 -4.48 -6.54
N GLU A 371 -9.99 -4.50 -5.62
CA GLU A 371 -11.12 -3.55 -5.64
C GLU A 371 -10.64 -2.08 -5.60
N ASP A 372 -9.54 -1.80 -4.88
CA ASP A 372 -8.97 -0.44 -4.76
C ASP A 372 -7.96 -0.10 -5.87
N ARG A 373 -7.74 -1.03 -6.81
CA ARG A 373 -6.79 -0.91 -7.92
C ARG A 373 -7.47 -1.07 -9.28
N GLU A 374 -8.80 -1.01 -9.30
CA GLU A 374 -9.60 -1.11 -10.51
C GLU A 374 -9.34 0.11 -11.41
N VAL A 375 -9.09 -0.17 -12.68
CA VAL A 375 -8.93 0.86 -13.73
C VAL A 375 -10.03 0.61 -14.76
N ALA A 376 -10.63 1.67 -15.28
CA ALA A 376 -11.64 1.50 -16.33
C ALA A 376 -11.04 0.78 -17.55
N ASP A 377 -11.78 -0.14 -18.15
CA ASP A 377 -11.26 -0.98 -19.23
C ASP A 377 -10.83 -0.18 -20.47
N ASP A 378 -11.52 0.93 -20.74
CA ASP A 378 -11.19 1.86 -21.82
C ASP A 378 -9.89 2.65 -21.54
N ASP A 379 -9.51 2.79 -20.27
CA ASP A 379 -8.30 3.52 -19.83
C ASP A 379 -7.03 2.67 -19.87
N PHE A 380 -7.13 1.39 -20.27
CA PHE A 380 -5.98 0.49 -20.33
C PHE A 380 -4.85 1.02 -21.21
N ARG A 381 -5.18 1.73 -22.30
CA ARG A 381 -4.20 2.36 -23.21
C ARG A 381 -4.14 3.88 -23.08
N ASP A 382 -4.80 4.44 -22.07
CA ASP A 382 -4.65 5.85 -21.73
C ASP A 382 -3.43 6.02 -20.82
N ASP A 383 -2.35 6.57 -21.39
CA ASP A 383 -1.08 6.81 -20.69
C ASP A 383 -1.17 8.05 -19.75
N THR A 384 -2.32 8.73 -19.67
CA THR A 384 -2.59 9.79 -18.69
C THR A 384 -3.20 9.26 -17.39
N VAL A 385 -3.78 8.07 -17.43
CA VAL A 385 -4.29 7.37 -16.24
C VAL A 385 -3.11 6.62 -15.61
N ASP A 386 -2.93 6.80 -14.31
CA ASP A 386 -1.85 6.13 -13.58
C ASP A 386 -2.09 4.61 -13.49
N GLY A 387 -1.03 3.84 -13.59
CA GLY A 387 -1.02 2.38 -13.40
C GLY A 387 -0.07 1.91 -12.30
N GLY A 388 0.71 2.82 -11.74
CA GLY A 388 1.68 2.55 -10.70
C GLY A 388 3.07 2.17 -11.22
N GLU A 389 4.05 2.41 -10.36
CA GLU A 389 5.46 2.17 -10.63
C GLU A 389 5.91 0.76 -10.23
N VAL A 390 6.73 0.15 -11.09
CA VAL A 390 7.27 -1.19 -10.83
C VAL A 390 8.79 -1.20 -10.91
N GLY A 391 9.42 -1.66 -9.83
CA GLY A 391 10.86 -1.85 -9.73
C GLY A 391 11.36 -3.20 -10.26
N PRO A 392 12.69 -3.39 -10.35
CA PRO A 392 13.27 -4.68 -10.67
C PRO A 392 12.99 -5.67 -9.54
N GLY A 393 12.93 -6.96 -9.87
CA GLY A 393 12.66 -7.99 -8.88
C GLY A 393 11.17 -8.21 -8.62
N HIS A 394 10.31 -7.26 -8.97
CA HIS A 394 8.89 -7.24 -8.64
C HIS A 394 8.10 -8.36 -9.33
N THR A 395 7.08 -8.86 -8.63
CA THR A 395 6.15 -9.87 -9.14
C THR A 395 4.75 -9.53 -8.71
N VAL A 396 3.80 -9.59 -9.65
CA VAL A 396 2.38 -9.36 -9.39
C VAL A 396 1.61 -10.62 -9.76
N THR A 397 0.62 -10.95 -8.95
CA THR A 397 -0.27 -12.10 -9.15
C THR A 397 -1.72 -11.62 -9.05
N ALA A 398 -2.47 -11.81 -10.12
CA ALA A 398 -3.92 -11.68 -10.12
C ALA A 398 -4.55 -13.08 -10.17
N LEU A 399 -5.57 -13.31 -9.35
CA LEU A 399 -6.27 -14.59 -9.27
C LEU A 399 -7.75 -14.38 -9.59
N TYR A 400 -8.26 -15.19 -10.50
CA TYR A 400 -9.66 -15.15 -10.94
C TYR A 400 -10.36 -16.44 -10.57
N ALA A 401 -11.60 -16.34 -10.09
CA ALA A 401 -12.56 -17.44 -10.16
C ALA A 401 -13.25 -17.37 -11.53
N VAL A 402 -13.14 -18.42 -12.33
CA VAL A 402 -13.67 -18.50 -13.70
C VAL A 402 -14.61 -19.69 -13.84
N ARG A 403 -15.83 -19.45 -14.33
CA ARG A 403 -16.78 -20.50 -14.71
C ARG A 403 -16.80 -20.64 -16.22
N LEU A 404 -16.49 -21.84 -16.71
CA LEU A 404 -16.53 -22.16 -18.13
C LEU A 404 -17.96 -22.50 -18.55
N ARG A 405 -18.30 -22.23 -19.81
CA ARG A 405 -19.54 -22.72 -20.40
C ARG A 405 -19.47 -24.24 -20.56
N ASP A 406 -20.60 -24.91 -20.42
CA ASP A 406 -20.67 -26.37 -20.53
C ASP A 406 -20.15 -26.86 -21.89
N GLY A 407 -19.25 -27.84 -21.86
CA GLY A 407 -18.63 -28.41 -23.06
C GLY A 407 -17.68 -27.48 -23.80
N ALA A 408 -17.38 -26.28 -23.28
CA ALA A 408 -16.48 -25.35 -23.94
C ALA A 408 -15.03 -25.87 -23.95
N SER A 409 -14.34 -25.61 -25.05
CA SER A 409 -12.93 -25.94 -25.23
C SER A 409 -12.24 -24.87 -26.07
N GLY A 410 -10.93 -24.69 -25.86
CA GLY A 410 -10.13 -23.73 -26.60
C GLY A 410 -9.62 -22.59 -25.73
N HIS A 411 -9.57 -21.39 -26.30
CA HIS A 411 -9.05 -20.19 -25.65
C HIS A 411 -9.95 -19.75 -24.49
N VAL A 412 -9.35 -19.37 -23.35
CA VAL A 412 -10.07 -18.93 -22.15
C VAL A 412 -9.83 -17.46 -21.88
N ALA A 413 -8.56 -17.03 -21.86
CA ALA A 413 -8.21 -15.65 -21.57
C ALA A 413 -6.87 -15.24 -22.19
N THR A 414 -6.76 -13.94 -22.44
CA THR A 414 -5.54 -13.24 -22.84
C THR A 414 -5.24 -12.17 -21.79
N ALA A 415 -4.13 -12.30 -21.07
CA ALA A 415 -3.66 -11.29 -20.14
C ALA A 415 -2.58 -10.44 -20.81
N THR A 416 -2.76 -9.12 -20.81
CA THR A 416 -1.80 -8.17 -21.38
C THR A 416 -1.38 -7.20 -20.30
N VAL A 417 -0.07 -7.03 -20.12
CA VAL A 417 0.51 -5.95 -19.32
C VAL A 417 0.99 -4.85 -20.25
N ARG A 418 0.67 -3.60 -19.90
CA ARG A 418 1.15 -2.37 -20.55
C ARG A 418 1.98 -1.57 -19.54
N TRP A 419 3.08 -0.99 -20.00
CA TRP A 419 3.89 -0.06 -19.19
C TRP A 419 4.63 0.94 -20.05
N LEU A 420 5.07 2.04 -19.46
CA LEU A 420 5.96 3.01 -20.10
C LEU A 420 7.42 2.77 -19.71
N ASP A 421 8.33 2.95 -20.66
CA ASP A 421 9.77 2.93 -20.39
C ASP A 421 10.13 4.03 -19.37
N PRO A 422 10.89 3.71 -18.30
CA PRO A 422 11.22 4.66 -17.25
C PRO A 422 11.93 5.94 -17.70
N LYS A 423 12.63 5.91 -18.85
CA LYS A 423 13.42 7.02 -19.38
C LYS A 423 12.73 7.72 -20.54
N THR A 424 12.25 6.97 -21.53
CA THR A 424 11.67 7.53 -22.76
C THR A 424 10.16 7.76 -22.67
N ARG A 425 9.49 7.14 -21.69
CA ARG A 425 8.03 7.02 -21.58
C ARG A 425 7.37 6.38 -22.81
N GLU A 426 8.12 5.61 -23.61
CA GLU A 426 7.55 4.87 -24.73
C GLU A 426 6.70 3.71 -24.20
N PRO A 427 5.48 3.50 -24.72
CA PRO A 427 4.63 2.41 -24.26
C PRO A 427 5.06 1.05 -24.82
N HIS A 428 4.99 0.04 -23.96
CA HIS A 428 5.27 -1.35 -24.27
C HIS A 428 4.14 -2.25 -23.78
N GLU A 429 3.88 -3.33 -24.51
CA GLU A 429 2.89 -4.35 -24.13
C GLU A 429 3.51 -5.76 -24.20
N LYS A 430 3.10 -6.63 -23.27
CA LYS A 430 3.41 -8.05 -23.29
C LYS A 430 2.17 -8.85 -22.96
N THR A 431 2.01 -9.99 -23.62
CA THR A 431 0.81 -10.82 -23.50
C THR A 431 1.15 -12.26 -23.15
N GLY A 432 0.29 -12.87 -22.34
CA GLY A 432 0.19 -14.30 -22.11
C GLY A 432 -1.26 -14.77 -22.32
N SER A 433 -1.45 -16.06 -22.59
CA SER A 433 -2.79 -16.61 -22.83
C SER A 433 -2.94 -17.98 -22.22
N VAL A 434 -4.18 -18.37 -21.92
CA VAL A 434 -4.50 -19.68 -21.37
C VAL A 434 -5.66 -20.33 -22.12
N THR A 435 -5.64 -21.66 -22.15
CA THR A 435 -6.67 -22.49 -22.78
C THR A 435 -7.31 -23.41 -21.75
N THR A 436 -8.47 -23.99 -22.07
CA THR A 436 -9.21 -24.86 -21.15
C THR A 436 -8.37 -26.00 -20.60
N GLY A 437 -7.51 -26.63 -21.42
CA GLY A 437 -6.65 -27.75 -20.99
C GLY A 437 -5.63 -27.40 -19.91
N ALA A 438 -5.30 -26.11 -19.74
CA ALA A 438 -4.40 -25.65 -18.68
C ALA A 438 -5.10 -25.45 -17.34
N ILE A 439 -6.43 -25.33 -17.32
CA ILE A 439 -7.19 -24.93 -16.11
C ILE A 439 -8.16 -26.01 -15.63
N THR A 440 -8.37 -27.09 -16.39
CA THR A 440 -9.27 -28.19 -16.02
C THR A 440 -8.64 -29.25 -15.10
N GLY A 441 -7.33 -29.17 -14.83
CA GLY A 441 -6.64 -30.06 -13.90
C GLY A 441 -7.10 -29.82 -12.45
N LYS A 442 -6.98 -30.82 -11.58
CA LYS A 442 -7.32 -30.66 -10.15
C LYS A 442 -6.38 -29.66 -9.49
N LEU A 443 -6.92 -28.75 -8.68
CA LEU A 443 -6.13 -27.83 -7.86
C LEU A 443 -5.33 -28.59 -6.80
N TRP A 444 -6.03 -29.37 -5.96
CA TRP A 444 -5.44 -30.19 -4.91
C TRP A 444 -4.89 -31.49 -5.49
N ASP A 445 -3.72 -31.92 -5.00
CA ASP A 445 -2.92 -33.01 -5.56
C ASP A 445 -2.56 -32.82 -7.05
N GLY A 446 -2.72 -31.58 -7.53
CA GLY A 446 -2.41 -31.14 -8.88
C GLY A 446 -0.92 -30.93 -9.13
N ARG A 447 -0.60 -30.50 -10.34
CA ARG A 447 0.78 -30.37 -10.83
C ARG A 447 1.54 -29.14 -10.31
N SER A 448 0.84 -28.14 -9.75
CA SER A 448 1.44 -26.85 -9.38
C SER A 448 1.28 -26.56 -7.88
N THR A 449 2.32 -26.87 -7.12
CA THR A 449 2.41 -26.54 -5.68
C THR A 449 2.32 -25.03 -5.44
N ARG A 450 2.89 -24.21 -6.35
CA ARG A 450 2.84 -22.74 -6.23
C ARG A 450 1.43 -22.19 -6.47
N LEU A 451 0.66 -22.77 -7.40
CA LEU A 451 -0.76 -22.41 -7.55
C LEU A 451 -1.58 -22.79 -6.31
N GLN A 452 -1.27 -23.91 -5.65
CA GLN A 452 -1.91 -24.29 -4.39
C GLN A 452 -1.60 -23.28 -3.28
N VAL A 453 -0.36 -22.79 -3.16
CA VAL A 453 -0.02 -21.71 -2.21
C VAL A 453 -0.83 -20.44 -2.51
N THR A 454 -0.93 -20.03 -3.78
CA THR A 454 -1.78 -18.89 -4.18
C THR A 454 -3.24 -19.10 -3.76
N ALA A 455 -3.80 -20.29 -4.03
CA ALA A 455 -5.17 -20.61 -3.66
C ALA A 455 -5.36 -20.61 -2.14
N VAL A 456 -4.41 -21.15 -1.37
CA VAL A 456 -4.49 -21.14 0.10
C VAL A 456 -4.49 -19.71 0.65
N ALA A 457 -3.61 -18.84 0.14
CA ALA A 457 -3.58 -17.45 0.55
C ALA A 457 -4.90 -16.71 0.24
N ALA A 458 -5.44 -16.90 -0.96
CA ALA A 458 -6.72 -16.31 -1.36
C ALA A 458 -7.90 -16.82 -0.52
N TYR A 459 -8.00 -18.13 -0.34
CA TYR A 459 -9.05 -18.74 0.49
C TYR A 459 -8.93 -18.31 1.96
N PHE A 460 -7.71 -18.11 2.46
CA PHE A 460 -7.52 -17.61 3.82
C PHE A 460 -8.03 -16.17 3.97
N ALA A 461 -7.66 -15.27 3.05
CA ALA A 461 -8.13 -13.89 3.06
C ALA A 461 -9.66 -13.82 3.02
N GLU A 462 -10.30 -14.57 2.13
CA GLU A 462 -11.75 -14.56 1.97
C GLU A 462 -12.46 -15.16 3.20
N ASN A 463 -11.89 -16.23 3.80
CA ASN A 463 -12.36 -16.73 5.08
C ASN A 463 -12.30 -15.64 6.18
N LEU A 464 -11.25 -14.81 6.22
CA LEU A 464 -11.16 -13.71 7.20
C LEU A 464 -12.18 -12.60 6.91
N ARG A 465 -12.42 -12.26 5.64
CA ARG A 465 -13.48 -11.30 5.22
C ARG A 465 -14.90 -11.80 5.53
N GLY A 466 -15.07 -13.11 5.68
CA GLY A 466 -16.40 -13.73 5.75
C GLY A 466 -17.08 -13.83 4.39
N THR A 467 -16.32 -13.67 3.31
CA THR A 467 -16.77 -13.86 1.92
C THR A 467 -16.40 -15.28 1.44
N GLY A 468 -17.23 -15.86 0.59
CA GLY A 468 -17.00 -17.20 0.05
C GLY A 468 -16.42 -17.17 -1.35
N LEU A 469 -15.30 -17.86 -1.57
CA LEU A 469 -14.89 -18.27 -2.91
C LEU A 469 -15.40 -19.67 -3.24
N PRO A 470 -15.72 -19.95 -4.51
CA PRO A 470 -16.07 -21.30 -4.92
C PRO A 470 -14.98 -22.32 -4.56
N GLY A 471 -15.39 -23.42 -3.94
CA GLY A 471 -14.48 -24.49 -3.52
C GLY A 471 -13.54 -24.14 -2.37
N ALA A 472 -13.77 -23.03 -1.65
CA ALA A 472 -12.99 -22.67 -0.48
C ALA A 472 -13.22 -23.69 0.65
N PRO A 473 -12.17 -24.39 1.12
CA PRO A 473 -12.30 -25.24 2.30
C PRO A 473 -12.47 -24.37 3.56
N GLY A 474 -12.99 -24.99 4.63
CA GLY A 474 -12.99 -24.37 5.96
C GLY A 474 -11.57 -24.18 6.50
N LEU A 475 -11.40 -23.30 7.49
CA LEU A 475 -10.08 -22.93 8.02
C LEU A 475 -9.27 -24.12 8.54
N GLY A 476 -9.87 -25.09 9.24
CA GLY A 476 -9.18 -26.30 9.67
C GLY A 476 -8.60 -27.13 8.51
N GLU A 477 -9.40 -27.43 7.48
CA GLU A 477 -8.89 -28.13 6.29
C GLU A 477 -7.86 -27.29 5.51
N LEU A 478 -8.04 -25.97 5.48
CA LEU A 478 -7.10 -25.05 4.87
C LEU A 478 -5.74 -25.05 5.60
N ALA A 479 -5.75 -25.17 6.93
CA ALA A 479 -4.54 -25.26 7.76
C ALA A 479 -3.75 -26.53 7.44
N ASP A 480 -4.42 -27.70 7.40
CA ASP A 480 -3.79 -28.98 7.06
C ASP A 480 -3.12 -28.94 5.66
N ARG A 481 -3.79 -28.28 4.71
CA ARG A 481 -3.25 -28.09 3.36
C ARG A 481 -2.04 -27.16 3.37
N ALA A 482 -2.10 -26.06 4.11
CA ALA A 482 -0.99 -25.13 4.25
C ALA A 482 0.24 -25.78 4.90
N GLU A 483 0.06 -26.63 5.93
CA GLU A 483 1.16 -27.34 6.59
C GLU A 483 1.86 -28.35 5.67
N LYS A 484 1.09 -29.11 4.89
CA LYS A 484 1.62 -30.00 3.86
C LYS A 484 2.41 -29.23 2.80
N LEU A 485 1.89 -28.08 2.36
CA LEU A 485 2.57 -27.20 1.42
C LEU A 485 3.86 -26.62 2.01
N ALA A 486 3.85 -26.20 3.28
CA ALA A 486 5.03 -25.70 3.96
C ALA A 486 6.16 -26.73 3.96
N THR A 487 5.82 -27.99 4.26
CA THR A 487 6.78 -29.11 4.22
C THR A 487 7.28 -29.38 2.80
N THR A 488 6.39 -29.38 1.81
CA THR A 488 6.73 -29.70 0.41
C THR A 488 7.56 -28.61 -0.26
N THR A 489 7.31 -27.35 0.09
CA THR A 489 7.99 -26.20 -0.52
C THR A 489 9.27 -25.80 0.21
N GLU A 490 9.46 -26.27 1.45
CA GLU A 490 10.51 -25.84 2.38
C GLU A 490 10.56 -24.29 2.52
N ASP A 491 9.40 -23.64 2.38
CA ASP A 491 9.27 -22.18 2.33
C ASP A 491 8.77 -21.64 3.68
N ALA A 492 9.64 -20.93 4.39
CA ALA A 492 9.34 -20.39 5.71
C ALA A 492 8.13 -19.42 5.71
N SER A 493 7.87 -18.73 4.59
CA SER A 493 6.67 -17.90 4.47
C SER A 493 5.40 -18.74 4.42
N VAL A 494 5.44 -19.93 3.80
CA VAL A 494 4.31 -20.87 3.77
C VAL A 494 4.08 -21.51 5.14
N THR A 495 5.15 -21.76 5.92
CA THR A 495 5.02 -22.16 7.33
C THR A 495 4.28 -21.09 8.15
N LYS A 496 4.69 -19.82 8.00
CA LYS A 496 4.02 -18.68 8.66
C LYS A 496 2.55 -18.54 8.24
N LEU A 497 2.21 -18.90 7.01
CA LEU A 497 0.81 -18.97 6.53
C LEU A 497 0.03 -20.07 7.25
N ALA A 498 0.57 -21.28 7.36
CA ALA A 498 -0.07 -22.39 8.05
C ALA A 498 -0.34 -22.06 9.53
N ASP A 499 0.62 -21.45 10.21
CA ASP A 499 0.48 -20.99 11.59
C ASP A 499 -0.65 -19.95 11.74
N ALA A 500 -0.71 -18.99 10.81
CA ALA A 500 -1.73 -17.95 10.82
C ALA A 500 -3.14 -18.52 10.61
N ILE A 501 -3.31 -19.45 9.67
CA ILE A 501 -4.60 -20.11 9.41
C ILE A 501 -5.03 -20.91 10.65
N THR A 502 -4.10 -21.64 11.27
CA THR A 502 -4.36 -22.42 12.50
C THR A 502 -4.82 -21.52 13.66
N ARG A 503 -4.20 -20.35 13.82
CA ARG A 503 -4.63 -19.37 14.83
C ARG A 503 -6.02 -18.82 14.53
N ALA A 504 -6.30 -18.48 13.27
CA ALA A 504 -7.62 -18.00 12.87
C ALA A 504 -8.72 -19.04 13.10
N ASP A 505 -8.45 -20.31 12.78
CA ASP A 505 -9.37 -21.43 13.01
C ASP A 505 -9.73 -21.55 14.51
N ARG A 506 -8.71 -21.54 15.38
CA ARG A 506 -8.90 -21.59 16.83
C ARG A 506 -9.70 -20.41 17.36
N LEU A 507 -9.42 -19.19 16.89
CA LEU A 507 -10.11 -17.99 17.34
C LEU A 507 -11.59 -17.98 16.89
N LYS A 508 -11.88 -18.42 15.66
CA LYS A 508 -13.26 -18.56 15.19
C LYS A 508 -14.01 -19.69 15.91
N GLY A 509 -13.34 -20.80 16.20
CA GLY A 509 -13.91 -21.92 16.96
C GLY A 509 -14.20 -21.56 18.42
N GLY A 510 -13.31 -20.82 19.08
CA GLY A 510 -13.47 -20.39 20.48
C GLY A 510 -14.52 -19.29 20.71
N ALA A 511 -14.84 -18.50 19.67
CA ALA A 511 -15.91 -17.49 19.73
C ALA A 511 -17.32 -18.11 19.76
N GLY A 512 -17.46 -19.40 19.45
CA GLY A 512 -18.74 -20.12 19.43
C GLY A 512 -19.20 -20.71 20.77
N ASP A 513 -18.33 -20.77 21.79
CA ASP A 513 -18.59 -21.53 23.03
C ASP A 513 -18.86 -20.63 24.26
N GLY A 514 -19.08 -19.33 24.05
CA GLY A 514 -19.30 -18.33 25.11
C GLY A 514 -20.77 -18.05 25.46
N GLY A 515 -21.73 -18.85 24.95
CA GLY A 515 -23.16 -18.59 25.06
C GLY A 515 -23.98 -19.83 25.41
N GLY A 516 -23.57 -20.56 26.44
CA GLY A 516 -24.31 -21.69 26.99
C GLY A 516 -24.59 -21.49 28.46
N ASP A 517 -25.76 -20.94 28.74
CA ASP A 517 -26.44 -20.92 30.03
C ASP A 517 -26.36 -22.30 30.73
N THR A 518 -25.73 -22.36 31.90
CA THR A 518 -26.02 -23.41 32.90
C THR A 518 -26.56 -22.74 34.14
N GLY A 519 -27.81 -22.32 34.06
CA GLY A 519 -28.70 -22.30 35.20
C GLY A 519 -28.87 -23.68 35.82
N GLU A 520 -29.09 -23.63 37.13
CA GLU A 520 -29.70 -24.63 38.01
C GLU A 520 -28.86 -25.82 38.50
N GLY A 521 -28.63 -25.77 39.81
CA GLY A 521 -28.17 -26.87 40.64
C GLY A 521 -28.33 -26.52 42.12
N GLU A 522 -29.49 -26.00 42.51
CA GLU A 522 -29.95 -26.00 43.90
C GLU A 522 -30.78 -27.28 44.09
N MET A 523 -30.34 -28.19 44.98
CA MET A 523 -31.19 -28.92 45.92
C MET A 523 -30.36 -29.85 46.84
N ASP A 524 -30.66 -29.69 48.13
CA ASP A 524 -30.33 -30.43 49.36
C ASP A 524 -28.92 -30.36 49.97
#